data_AF-A0A1W1E8A0-F1
#
_entry.id   AF-A0A1W1E8A0-F1
#
_cell.length_a   1.000
_cell.length_b   1.000
_cell.length_c   1.000
_cell.angle_alpha   90.00
_cell.angle_beta   90.00
_cell.angle_gamma   90.00
#
_symmetry.space_group_name_H-M   'P 1'
#
loop_
_entity.id
_entity.type
_entity.pdbx_description
1 polymer ?
#
loop_
_entity_poly.entity_id
_entity_poly.type
_entity_poly.pdbx_seq_one_letter_code
_entity_poly.pdbx_strand_id
1 'polypeptide(L)' 'MQIHFTKALKKILKSPELGQELSNKNNQNLSGLRKIYFDNKRYRIVYEIIENEVLIYIVAIGKRDKMEVYVKAAERRNP' A
#
# COMPACT_ATOMS: atom_id res chain seq x y z
N MET A 1 -10.02 9.54 6.71
CA MET A 1 -9.53 8.35 5.98
C MET A 1 -8.29 8.64 5.12
N GLN A 2 -8.38 9.42 4.04
CA GLN A 2 -7.23 9.69 3.14
C GLN A 2 -6.02 10.30 3.87
N ILE A 3 -6.23 11.31 4.72
CA ILE A 3 -5.15 11.93 5.50
C ILE A 3 -4.46 10.93 6.44
N HIS A 4 -5.23 10.09 7.14
CA HIS A 4 -4.69 9.11 8.09
C HIS A 4 -3.96 7.97 7.38
N PHE A 5 -4.47 7.54 6.23
CA PHE A 5 -3.80 6.59 5.36
C PHE A 5 -2.47 7.15 4.84
N THR A 6 -2.46 8.35 4.26
CA THR A 6 -1.23 8.96 3.75
C THR A 6 -0.20 9.18 4.85
N LYS A 7 -0.62 9.53 6.07
CA LYS A 7 0.28 9.60 7.24
C LYS A 7 0.87 8.24 7.59
N ALA A 8 0.07 7.18 7.59
CA ALA A 8 0.55 5.83 7.87
C ALA A 8 1.49 5.32 6.76
N LEU A 9 1.15 5.55 5.50
CA LEU A 9 1.97 5.22 4.35
C LEU A 9 3.32 5.94 4.40
N LYS A 10 3.36 7.23 4.74
CA LYS A 10 4.62 7.97 4.95
C LYS A 10 5.52 7.35 6.02
N LYS A 11 4.94 6.76 7.08
CA LYS A 11 5.73 6.04 8.10
C LYS A 11 6.32 4.75 7.53
N ILE A 12 5.52 3.97 6.80
CA ILE A 12 5.98 2.75 6.13
C ILE A 12 7.11 3.08 5.13
N LEU A 13 6.96 4.14 4.33
CA LEU A 13 7.97 4.53 3.35
C LEU A 13 9.30 5.01 3.97
N LYS A 14 9.26 5.51 5.21
CA LYS A 14 10.46 6.01 5.91
C LYS A 14 11.20 4.89 6.65
N SER A 15 10.45 3.98 7.26
CA SER A 15 10.97 2.96 8.17
C SER A 15 10.07 1.72 8.12
N PRO A 16 10.07 0.99 6.98
CA PRO A 16 9.18 -0.15 6.77
C PRO A 16 9.41 -1.29 7.78
N GLU A 17 10.62 -1.41 8.31
CA GLU A 17 11.01 -2.38 9.34
C GLU A 17 10.26 -2.18 10.66
N LEU A 18 9.69 -0.99 10.92
CA LEU A 18 8.95 -0.72 12.16
C LEU A 18 7.52 -1.30 12.18
N GLY A 19 7.06 -1.88 11.07
CA GLY A 19 5.81 -2.63 11.05
C GLY A 19 5.89 -3.89 11.90
N GLN A 20 4.80 -4.22 12.60
CA GLN A 20 4.70 -5.44 13.39
C GLN A 20 4.68 -6.65 12.47
N GLU A 21 5.64 -7.56 12.63
CA GLU A 21 5.66 -8.84 11.91
C GLU A 21 4.39 -9.66 12.19
N LEU A 22 3.93 -10.33 11.15
CA LEU A 22 2.79 -11.23 11.22
C LEU A 22 3.28 -12.66 11.44
N SER A 23 2.70 -13.32 12.44
CA SER A 23 2.75 -14.77 12.57
C SER A 23 1.53 -15.39 11.88
N ASN A 24 1.66 -16.68 11.59
CA ASN A 24 0.59 -17.46 10.99
C ASN A 24 -0.67 -17.39 11.85
N LYS A 25 -1.81 -17.13 11.20
CA LYS A 25 -3.08 -16.95 11.87
C LYS A 25 -4.18 -17.62 11.07
N ASN A 26 -5.07 -18.36 11.73
CA ASN A 26 -6.22 -19.03 11.11
C ASN A 26 -5.83 -19.87 9.87
N ASN A 27 -4.78 -20.69 9.98
CA ASN A 27 -4.23 -21.52 8.90
C ASN A 27 -3.69 -20.75 7.67
N GLN A 28 -3.47 -19.43 7.76
CA GLN A 28 -2.80 -18.66 6.71
C GLN A 28 -1.33 -18.44 7.07
N ASN A 29 -0.44 -18.72 6.11
CA ASN A 29 0.97 -18.39 6.22
C ASN A 29 1.15 -16.89 5.93
N LEU A 30 1.53 -16.11 6.94
CA LEU A 30 1.75 -14.67 6.85
C LEU A 30 3.20 -14.30 7.16
N SER A 31 4.08 -15.30 7.24
CA SER A 31 5.52 -15.09 7.40
C SER A 31 6.05 -14.17 6.30
N GLY A 32 6.94 -13.24 6.65
CA GLY A 32 7.48 -12.22 5.74
C GLY A 32 6.63 -10.96 5.61
N LEU A 33 5.38 -10.97 6.10
CA LEU A 33 4.51 -9.79 6.10
C LEU A 33 4.60 -9.00 7.40
N ARG A 34 4.43 -7.69 7.29
CA ARG A 34 4.34 -6.72 8.39
C ARG A 34 3.03 -5.97 8.36
N LYS A 35 2.62 -5.40 9.50
CA LYS A 35 1.45 -4.53 9.59
C LYS A 35 1.67 -3.26 10.41
N ILE A 36 0.92 -2.21 10.09
CA ILE A 36 0.75 -1.03 10.94
C ILE A 36 -0.73 -0.67 11.09
N TYR A 37 -1.12 -0.30 12.30
CA TYR A 37 -2.46 0.26 12.59
C TYR A 37 -2.50 1.75 12.28
N PHE A 38 -3.61 2.23 11.74
CA PHE A 38 -3.87 3.66 11.61
C PHE A 38 -5.33 3.98 11.96
N ASP A 39 -5.61 5.27 12.13
CA ASP A 39 -6.96 5.80 12.42
C ASP A 39 -7.60 5.08 13.63
N ASN A 40 -7.02 5.29 14.82
CA ASN A 40 -7.47 4.69 16.09
C ASN A 40 -7.62 3.16 16.06
N LYS A 41 -6.66 2.48 15.41
CA LYS A 41 -6.63 1.00 15.23
C LYS A 41 -7.80 0.43 14.43
N ARG A 42 -8.62 1.28 13.80
CA ARG A 42 -9.75 0.85 12.95
C ARG A 42 -9.27 0.19 11.67
N TYR A 43 -8.10 0.60 11.13
CA TYR A 43 -7.55 0.06 9.89
C TYR A 43 -6.11 -0.44 10.06
N ARG A 44 -5.70 -1.33 9.14
CA ARG A 44 -4.34 -1.88 9.05
C ARG A 44 -3.83 -1.76 7.62
N ILE A 45 -2.55 -1.43 7.46
CA ILE A 45 -1.82 -1.64 6.20
C ILE A 45 -0.96 -2.88 6.42
N VAL A 46 -1.06 -3.87 5.52
CA VAL A 46 -0.21 -5.08 5.50
C VAL A 46 0.69 -4.98 4.27
N TYR A 47 1.98 -5.23 4.44
CA TYR A 47 2.98 -5.12 3.38
C TYR A 47 4.12 -6.09 3.63
N GLU A 48 4.82 -6.45 2.57
CA GLU A 48 6.11 -7.12 2.64
C GLU A 48 7.25 -6.11 2.45
N ILE A 49 8.41 -6.44 2.98
CA ILE A 49 9.65 -5.75 2.61
C ILE A 49 10.35 -6.68 1.63
N ILE A 50 10.38 -6.28 0.37
CA ILE A 50 11.22 -6.95 -0.62
C ILE A 50 12.60 -6.30 -0.49
N GLU A 51 13.52 -7.01 0.16
CA GLU A 51 14.90 -6.55 0.29
C GLU A 51 15.52 -6.40 -1.11
N ASN A 52 16.32 -5.36 -1.31
CA ASN A 52 16.99 -5.02 -2.58
C ASN A 52 16.05 -4.66 -3.76
N GLU A 53 14.74 -4.50 -3.56
CA GLU A 53 13.81 -3.97 -4.56
C GLU A 53 13.05 -2.74 -4.04
N VAL A 54 12.81 -1.75 -4.92
CA VAL A 54 11.85 -0.66 -4.66
C VAL A 54 10.78 -0.72 -5.73
N LEU A 55 9.54 -1.07 -5.36
CA LEU A 55 8.45 -1.09 -6.33
C LEU A 55 7.12 -0.53 -5.80
N ILE A 56 6.72 0.62 -6.34
CA ILE A 56 5.31 1.04 -6.43
C ILE A 56 5.08 1.68 -7.79
N TYR A 57 4.17 1.09 -8.57
CA TYR A 57 3.83 1.51 -9.92
C TYR A 57 2.46 2.20 -9.99
N ILE A 58 2.48 3.52 -10.04
CA ILE A 58 1.28 4.35 -10.15
C ILE A 58 0.96 4.56 -11.63
N VAL A 59 -0.05 3.86 -12.14
CA VAL A 59 -0.41 3.89 -13.57
C VAL A 59 -1.09 5.21 -13.97
N ALA A 60 -1.96 5.77 -13.12
CA ALA A 60 -2.54 7.11 -13.30
C ALA A 60 -3.19 7.66 -12.02
N ILE A 61 -3.19 8.99 -11.85
CA ILE A 61 -3.95 9.72 -10.83
C ILE A 61 -4.68 10.89 -11.53
N GLY A 62 -5.99 11.04 -11.29
CA GLY A 62 -6.81 12.07 -11.93
C GLY A 62 -8.27 12.05 -11.44
N LYS A 63 -9.04 13.08 -11.83
CA LYS A 63 -10.49 13.17 -11.54
C LYS A 63 -11.26 12.16 -12.41
N ARG A 64 -12.43 11.69 -11.94
CA ARG A 64 -13.35 10.83 -12.73
C ARG A 64 -14.18 11.59 -13.75
N ASP A 65 -13.80 12.84 -14.05
CA ASP A 65 -14.53 13.63 -15.02
C ASP A 65 -14.28 13.04 -16.41
N LYS A 66 -15.37 12.75 -17.14
CA LYS A 66 -15.34 12.26 -18.52
C LYS A 66 -14.35 11.10 -18.80
N MET A 67 -14.18 10.16 -17.88
CA MET A 67 -13.31 8.97 -18.04
C MET A 67 -11.80 9.28 -18.21
N GLU A 68 -11.35 10.52 -18.03
CA GLU A 68 -9.96 10.93 -18.28
C GLU A 68 -8.92 10.05 -17.58
N VAL A 69 -9.15 9.71 -16.30
CA VAL A 69 -8.19 8.92 -15.50
C VAL A 69 -8.09 7.47 -15.98
N TYR A 70 -9.15 6.94 -16.61
CA TYR A 70 -9.18 5.56 -17.11
C TYR A 70 -8.63 5.45 -18.52
N VAL A 71 -8.92 6.42 -19.39
CA VAL A 71 -8.27 6.51 -20.71
C VAL A 71 -6.76 6.62 -20.52
N LYS A 72 -6.33 7.56 -19.66
CA LYS A 72 -4.93 7.74 -19.29
C LYS A 72 -4.32 6.50 -18.62
N ALA A 73 -5.08 5.72 -17.85
CA ALA A 73 -4.59 4.47 -17.26
C ALA A 73 -4.50 3.34 -18.29
N ALA A 74 -5.41 3.28 -19.27
CA ALA A 74 -5.44 2.25 -20.30
C ALA A 74 -4.31 2.43 -21.32
N GLU A 75 -4.07 3.66 -21.79
CA GLU A 75 -2.92 4.05 -22.62
C GLU A 75 -1.58 3.70 -21.95
N ARG A 76 -1.52 3.72 -20.61
CA ARG A 76 -0.28 3.51 -19.83
C ARG A 76 -0.09 2.09 -19.32
N ARG A 77 -1.17 1.32 -19.26
CA ARG A 77 -1.15 -0.09 -18.85
C ARG A 77 -0.76 -1.00 -20.03
N ASN A 78 -1.06 -0.60 -21.27
CA ASN A 78 -0.69 -1.31 -22.49
C ASN A 78 0.08 -0.37 -23.45
N PRO A 79 1.42 -0.36 -23.44
CA PRO A 79 2.23 0.09 -24.58
C PRO A 79 2.19 -0.89 -25.76
#